data_AF-A0A2H0Z666-F1
#
_entry.id   AF-A0A2H0Z666-F1
#
_cell.length_a   1.000
_cell.length_b   1.000
_cell.length_c   1.000
_cell.angle_alpha   90.00
_cell.angle_beta   90.00
_cell.angle_gamma   90.00
#
_symmetry.space_group_name_H-M   'P 1'
#
loop_
_entity.id
_entity.type
_entity.pdbx_description
1 polymer ?
#
loop_
_entity_poly.entity_id
_entity_poly.type
_entity_poly.pdbx_seq_one_letter_code
_entity_poly.pdbx_strand_id
1 'polypeptide(L)'
;MEKNNVIKIITIIIVILSLVFVSYLSNKNISNISNKNFLYEKNILDINDINKLSFLQQELIDTRKIKLYILIRFSDFNCSTCYINFLNFSDSLNAHFSIYSESIFFLIERDNRDLFVQKKFIDHWKKRQKIKFKHIFVQGFNKLPNVNKSSLLVREKNIIHIFPLPIPEYEYSTILKFIFDKITININ
;
A
#
# COMPACT_ATOMS: atom_id res chain seq x y z
N MET A 1 -48.98 20.74 -20.01
CA MET A 1 -47.91 19.72 -20.13
C MET A 1 -46.50 20.31 -20.26
N GLU A 2 -46.34 21.51 -20.82
CA GLU A 2 -45.00 22.09 -21.07
C GLU A 2 -44.19 22.48 -19.81
N LYS A 3 -44.83 22.95 -18.74
CA LYS A 3 -44.14 23.34 -17.48
C LYS A 3 -43.36 22.19 -16.82
N ASN A 4 -43.85 20.95 -16.95
CA ASN A 4 -43.18 19.78 -16.37
C ASN A 4 -41.91 19.39 -17.13
N ASN A 5 -41.82 19.70 -18.42
CA ASN A 5 -40.63 19.41 -19.22
C ASN A 5 -39.51 20.42 -18.91
N VAL A 6 -39.87 21.69 -18.68
CA VAL A 6 -38.91 22.72 -18.27
C VAL A 6 -38.26 22.37 -16.92
N ILE A 7 -39.06 21.95 -15.93
CA ILE A 7 -38.54 21.55 -14.62
C ILE A 7 -37.59 20.36 -14.73
N LYS A 8 -37.93 19.34 -15.54
CA LYS A 8 -37.06 18.17 -15.77
C LYS A 8 -35.73 18.55 -16.39
N ILE A 9 -35.73 19.45 -17.38
CA ILE A 9 -34.50 19.92 -18.04
C ILE A 9 -33.61 20.67 -17.03
N ILE A 10 -34.20 21.56 -16.22
CA ILE A 10 -33.46 22.30 -15.18
C ILE A 10 -32.84 21.34 -14.17
N THR A 11 -33.58 20.32 -13.71
CA THR A 11 -33.06 19.31 -12.77
C THR A 11 -31.89 18.53 -13.36
N ILE A 12 -31.97 18.12 -14.63
CA ILE A 12 -30.88 17.42 -15.31
C ILE A 12 -29.63 18.30 -15.40
N ILE A 13 -29.79 19.58 -15.72
CA ILE A 13 -28.67 20.54 -15.79
C ILE A 13 -28.00 20.69 -14.42
N ILE A 14 -28.76 20.81 -13.33
CA ILE A 14 -28.23 20.93 -11.97
C ILE A 14 -27.45 19.66 -11.57
N VAL A 15 -27.96 18.48 -11.92
CA VAL A 15 -27.26 17.21 -11.65
C VAL A 15 -25.95 17.12 -12.43
N ILE A 16 -25.94 17.50 -13.71
CA ILE A 16 -24.72 17.53 -14.52
C ILE A 16 -23.70 18.52 -13.95
N LEU A 17 -24.14 19.74 -13.61
CA LEU A 17 -23.27 20.77 -13.04
C LEU A 17 -22.67 20.34 -11.69
N SER A 18 -23.46 19.69 -10.83
CA SER A 18 -22.96 19.18 -9.54
C SER A 18 -21.95 18.04 -9.72
N LEU A 19 -22.17 17.12 -10.67
CA LEU A 19 -21.20 16.06 -11.00
C LEU A 19 -19.89 16.61 -11.57
N VAL A 20 -19.96 17.63 -12.44
CA VAL A 20 -18.78 18.32 -12.97
C VAL A 20 -18.02 19.05 -11.87
N PHE A 21 -18.74 19.71 -10.96
CA PHE A 21 -18.14 20.44 -9.84
C PHE A 21 -17.44 19.51 -8.83
N VAL A 22 -18.05 18.37 -8.49
CA VAL A 22 -17.41 17.34 -7.64
C VAL A 22 -16.16 16.77 -8.31
N SER A 23 -16.22 16.51 -9.61
CA SER A 23 -15.06 16.04 -10.38
C SER A 23 -13.94 17.08 -10.43
N TYR A 24 -14.28 18.35 -10.60
CA TYR A 24 -13.34 19.47 -10.58
C TYR A 24 -12.67 19.64 -9.21
N LEU A 25 -13.43 19.59 -8.11
CA LEU A 25 -12.87 19.66 -6.76
C LEU A 25 -11.96 18.47 -6.45
N SER A 26 -12.34 17.26 -6.88
CA SER A 26 -11.49 16.06 -6.75
C SER A 26 -10.16 16.25 -7.49
N ASN A 27 -10.20 16.70 -8.75
CA ASN A 27 -8.99 16.97 -9.54
C ASN A 27 -8.13 18.09 -8.97
N LYS A 28 -8.73 19.16 -8.41
CA LYS A 28 -7.99 20.28 -7.81
C LYS A 28 -7.32 19.91 -6.49
N ASN A 29 -7.96 19.05 -5.68
CA ASN A 29 -7.33 18.50 -4.48
C ASN A 29 -6.19 17.54 -4.85
N ILE A 30 -6.35 16.73 -5.90
CA ILE A 30 -5.28 15.86 -6.40
C ILE A 30 -4.10 16.67 -6.96
N SER A 31 -4.34 17.78 -7.67
CA SER A 31 -3.27 18.61 -8.22
C SER A 31 -2.56 19.46 -7.16
N ASN A 32 -3.27 19.97 -6.15
CA ASN A 32 -2.65 20.68 -5.03
C ASN A 32 -1.87 19.77 -4.08
N ILE A 33 -2.19 18.47 -3.99
CA ILE A 33 -1.39 17.49 -3.26
C ILE A 33 -0.13 17.08 -4.08
N SER A 34 -0.15 17.25 -5.41
CA SER A 34 0.93 16.79 -6.30
C SER A 34 2.20 17.67 -6.33
N ASN A 35 2.16 18.89 -5.79
CA ASN A 35 3.29 19.83 -5.85
C ASN A 35 4.19 19.88 -4.61
N LYS A 36 3.96 19.02 -3.61
CA LYS A 36 5.08 18.63 -2.74
C LYS A 36 5.89 17.62 -3.54
N ASN A 37 6.90 18.12 -4.26
CA ASN A 37 8.01 17.33 -4.77
C ASN A 37 8.66 16.61 -3.57
N PHE A 38 8.11 15.46 -3.22
CA PHE A 38 8.78 14.50 -2.36
C PHE A 38 9.92 13.93 -3.20
N LEU A 39 11.09 14.56 -3.07
CA LEU A 39 12.37 13.95 -3.40
C LEU A 39 12.54 12.74 -2.47
N TYR A 40 11.92 11.62 -2.84
CA TYR A 40 12.25 10.34 -2.25
C TYR A 40 13.62 9.96 -2.80
N GLU A 41 14.66 10.05 -1.98
CA GLU A 41 15.93 9.43 -2.29
C GLU A 41 15.68 7.94 -2.54
N LYS A 42 15.94 7.51 -3.78
CA LYS A 42 15.80 6.12 -4.22
C LYS A 42 16.89 5.32 -3.51
N ASN A 43 16.53 4.70 -2.39
CA ASN A 43 17.43 3.83 -1.67
C ASN A 43 17.44 2.45 -2.34
N ILE A 44 18.63 2.06 -2.80
CA ILE A 44 18.84 0.82 -3.54
C ILE A 44 19.54 -0.17 -2.60
N LEU A 45 18.95 -1.35 -2.40
CA LEU A 45 19.62 -2.48 -1.77
C LEU A 45 20.07 -3.47 -2.84
N ASP A 46 21.31 -3.94 -2.69
CA ASP A 46 21.77 -5.14 -3.38
C ASP A 46 21.01 -6.35 -2.83
N ILE A 47 20.57 -7.25 -3.72
CA ILE A 47 19.92 -8.51 -3.34
C ILE A 47 20.80 -9.35 -2.41
N ASN A 48 22.13 -9.21 -2.46
CA ASN A 48 23.06 -9.86 -1.56
C ASN A 48 22.86 -9.46 -0.08
N ASP A 49 22.44 -8.23 0.18
CA ASP A 49 22.13 -7.78 1.55
C ASP A 49 20.81 -8.36 2.06
N ILE A 50 19.88 -8.62 1.16
CA ILE A 50 18.60 -9.26 1.47
C ILE A 50 18.73 -10.78 1.55
N ASN A 51 19.68 -11.38 0.82
CA ASN A 51 20.02 -12.80 0.92
C ASN A 51 20.58 -13.18 2.30
N LYS A 52 21.07 -12.21 3.10
CA LYS A 52 21.41 -12.38 4.52
C LYS A 52 20.17 -12.65 5.39
N LEU A 53 18.98 -12.30 4.90
CA LEU A 53 17.70 -12.68 5.50
C LEU A 53 17.34 -14.07 4.98
N SER A 54 17.91 -15.11 5.61
CA SER A 54 17.83 -16.53 5.23
C SER A 54 16.43 -17.04 4.86
N PHE A 55 15.39 -16.41 5.38
CA PHE A 55 13.98 -16.73 5.14
C PHE A 55 13.44 -16.24 3.77
N LEU A 56 14.00 -15.17 3.19
CA LEU A 56 13.44 -14.52 2.00
C LEU A 56 13.87 -15.14 0.68
N GLN A 57 14.86 -16.03 0.69
CA GLN A 57 15.49 -16.54 -0.52
C GLN A 57 14.49 -17.19 -1.48
N GLN A 58 13.64 -18.14 -1.09
CA GLN A 58 12.80 -18.82 -2.08
C GLN A 58 11.69 -17.95 -2.70
N GLU A 59 11.06 -17.07 -1.92
CA GLU A 59 9.95 -16.22 -2.41
C GLU A 59 10.43 -14.93 -3.09
N LEU A 60 11.57 -14.38 -2.65
CA LEU A 60 12.18 -13.25 -3.32
C LEU A 60 12.97 -13.64 -4.55
N ILE A 61 13.40 -14.90 -4.72
CA ILE A 61 14.25 -15.29 -5.86
C ILE A 61 13.45 -15.46 -7.15
N ASP A 62 12.16 -15.85 -7.13
CA ASP A 62 11.40 -16.05 -8.37
C ASP A 62 11.33 -14.75 -9.20
N THR A 63 12.15 -14.71 -10.27
CA THR A 63 12.51 -13.53 -11.07
C THR A 63 11.51 -13.22 -12.17
N ARG A 64 10.55 -14.13 -12.43
CA ARG A 64 9.72 -14.07 -13.63
C ARG A 64 8.53 -13.11 -13.54
N LYS A 65 8.21 -12.62 -12.33
CA LYS A 65 7.09 -11.70 -12.10
C LYS A 65 7.53 -10.56 -11.20
N ILE A 66 7.03 -9.37 -11.49
CA ILE A 66 7.18 -8.22 -10.59
C ILE A 66 6.39 -8.53 -9.33
N LYS A 67 7.11 -8.56 -8.22
CA LYS A 67 6.54 -8.75 -6.89
C LYS A 67 6.72 -7.47 -6.10
N LEU A 68 5.64 -7.06 -5.46
CA LEU A 68 5.58 -5.90 -4.58
C LEU A 68 5.53 -6.39 -3.15
N TYR A 69 6.47 -5.94 -2.34
CA TYR A 69 6.56 -6.31 -0.95
C TYR A 69 6.32 -5.07 -0.08
N ILE A 70 5.33 -5.17 0.80
CA ILE A 70 4.97 -4.11 1.72
C ILE A 70 5.52 -4.53 3.08
N LEU A 71 6.63 -3.91 3.49
CA LEU A 71 7.17 -4.09 4.82
C LEU A 71 6.39 -3.23 5.82
N ILE A 72 5.92 -3.88 6.87
CA ILE A 72 5.24 -3.25 8.00
C ILE A 72 5.88 -3.71 9.30
N ARG A 73 6.35 -2.75 10.10
CA ARG A 73 6.81 -2.96 11.47
C ARG A 73 5.84 -2.28 12.42
N PHE A 74 5.11 -3.09 13.17
CA PHE A 74 4.29 -2.60 14.27
C PHE A 74 5.20 -2.17 15.43
N SER A 75 4.92 -1.02 16.04
CA SER A 75 5.55 -0.62 17.31
C SER A 75 5.10 -1.53 18.45
N ASP A 76 3.83 -1.92 18.43
CA ASP A 76 3.21 -2.88 19.33
C ASP A 76 2.01 -3.51 18.60
N PHE A 77 1.84 -4.84 18.70
CA PHE A 77 0.65 -5.50 18.11
C PHE A 77 -0.61 -5.26 18.97
N ASN A 78 -0.48 -4.81 20.21
CA ASN A 78 -1.61 -4.40 21.06
C ASN A 78 -2.06 -2.95 20.79
N CYS A 79 -1.33 -2.20 19.96
CA CYS A 79 -1.67 -0.83 19.59
C CYS A 79 -2.97 -0.81 18.76
N SER A 80 -4.09 -0.39 19.38
CA SER A 80 -5.41 -0.32 18.74
C SER A 80 -5.41 0.59 17.51
N THR A 81 -4.75 1.73 17.58
CA THR A 81 -4.60 2.67 16.46
C THR A 81 -3.82 2.05 15.30
N CYS A 82 -2.72 1.36 15.60
CA CYS A 82 -1.88 0.69 14.60
C CYS A 82 -2.67 -0.41 13.88
N TYR A 83 -3.49 -1.15 14.63
CA TYR A 83 -4.41 -2.14 14.09
C TYR A 83 -5.46 -1.51 13.15
N ILE A 84 -6.17 -0.47 13.59
CA ILE A 84 -7.18 0.21 12.76
C ILE A 84 -6.56 0.73 11.47
N ASN A 85 -5.37 1.33 11.55
CA ASN A 85 -4.68 1.84 10.37
C ASN A 85 -4.25 0.73 9.41
N PHE A 86 -3.76 -0.40 9.94
CA PHE A 86 -3.46 -1.57 9.13
C PHE A 86 -4.71 -2.13 8.43
N LEU A 87 -5.85 -2.18 9.12
CA LEU A 87 -7.11 -2.62 8.51
C LEU A 87 -7.55 -1.69 7.39
N ASN A 88 -7.61 -0.38 7.64
CA ASN A 88 -8.01 0.60 6.64
C ASN A 88 -7.09 0.58 5.41
N PHE A 89 -5.78 0.41 5.63
CA PHE A 89 -4.81 0.24 4.56
C PHE A 89 -5.04 -1.05 3.76
N SER A 90 -5.29 -2.16 4.45
CA SER A 90 -5.57 -3.45 3.81
C SER A 90 -6.86 -3.43 3.00
N ASP A 91 -7.91 -2.78 3.49
CA ASP A 91 -9.19 -2.61 2.78
C ASP A 91 -9.01 -1.78 1.53
N SER A 92 -8.27 -0.67 1.65
CA SER A 92 -7.94 0.21 0.54
C SER A 92 -7.14 -0.53 -0.54
N LEU A 93 -6.16 -1.35 -0.15
CA LEU A 93 -5.42 -2.20 -1.08
C LEU A 93 -6.30 -3.28 -1.71
N ASN A 94 -7.15 -3.95 -0.93
CA ASN A 94 -8.05 -4.98 -1.45
C ASN A 94 -9.00 -4.40 -2.52
N ALA A 95 -9.53 -3.20 -2.30
CA ALA A 95 -10.43 -2.53 -3.24
C ALA A 95 -9.76 -2.23 -4.59
N HIS A 96 -8.46 -1.88 -4.58
CA HIS A 96 -7.76 -1.42 -5.78
C HIS A 96 -6.87 -2.47 -6.45
N PHE A 97 -6.35 -3.43 -5.67
CA PHE A 97 -5.30 -4.35 -6.11
C PHE A 97 -5.63 -5.82 -5.89
N SER A 98 -6.89 -6.18 -5.62
CA SER A 98 -7.25 -7.59 -5.40
C SER A 98 -6.92 -8.51 -6.59
N ILE A 99 -6.95 -8.00 -7.82
CA ILE A 99 -6.55 -8.74 -9.03
C ILE A 99 -5.04 -9.05 -9.07
N TYR A 100 -4.22 -8.30 -8.33
CA TYR A 100 -2.77 -8.46 -8.22
C TYR A 100 -2.36 -9.17 -6.92
N SER A 101 -3.30 -9.85 -6.25
CA SER A 101 -3.06 -10.44 -4.93
C SER A 101 -1.93 -11.47 -4.88
N GLU A 102 -1.64 -12.16 -5.99
CA GLU A 102 -0.49 -13.08 -6.11
C GLU A 102 0.86 -12.37 -6.21
N SER A 103 0.86 -11.08 -6.56
CA SER A 103 2.06 -10.26 -6.74
C SER A 103 2.35 -9.37 -5.55
N ILE A 104 1.45 -9.29 -4.55
CA ILE A 104 1.58 -8.41 -3.39
C ILE A 104 1.74 -9.22 -2.11
N PHE A 105 2.82 -8.94 -1.39
CA PHE A 105 3.21 -9.63 -0.17
C PHE A 105 3.37 -8.64 0.98
N PHE A 106 2.78 -8.94 2.12
CA PHE A 106 3.05 -8.22 3.36
C PHE A 106 4.22 -8.88 4.08
N LEU A 107 5.30 -8.13 4.26
CA LEU A 107 6.39 -8.51 5.14
C LEU A 107 6.14 -7.88 6.51
N ILE A 108 5.98 -8.70 7.53
CA ILE A 108 5.68 -8.27 8.89
C ILE A 108 6.93 -8.50 9.73
N GLU A 109 7.58 -7.41 10.14
CA GLU A 109 8.76 -7.50 10.99
C GLU A 109 8.36 -8.04 12.36
N ARG A 110 8.99 -9.15 12.74
CA ARG A 110 8.80 -9.81 14.02
C ARG A 110 9.33 -8.94 15.14
N ASP A 111 8.59 -8.90 16.23
CA ASP A 111 9.13 -8.43 17.51
C ASP A 111 9.62 -9.61 18.37
N ASN A 112 9.97 -9.28 19.62
CA ASN A 112 10.59 -10.18 20.58
C ASN A 112 9.64 -11.28 21.11
N ARG A 113 8.35 -11.22 20.78
CA ARG A 113 7.36 -12.20 21.26
C ARG A 113 7.44 -13.49 20.46
N ASP A 114 6.84 -14.53 21.01
CA ASP A 114 6.72 -15.82 20.34
C ASP A 114 5.98 -15.70 18.99
N LEU A 115 6.49 -16.41 17.97
CA LEU A 115 5.93 -16.37 16.61
C LEU A 115 4.48 -16.85 16.57
N PHE A 116 4.11 -17.84 17.38
CA PHE A 116 2.74 -18.35 17.47
C PHE A 116 1.78 -17.27 17.96
N VAL A 117 2.21 -16.45 18.93
CA VAL A 117 1.40 -15.33 19.44
C VAL A 117 1.20 -14.27 18.35
N GLN A 118 2.28 -13.86 17.68
CA GLN A 118 2.20 -12.87 16.60
C GLN A 118 1.34 -13.38 15.42
N LYS A 119 1.47 -14.67 15.07
CA LYS A 119 0.66 -15.31 14.05
C LYS A 119 -0.83 -15.32 14.40
N LYS A 120 -1.20 -15.59 15.66
CA LYS A 120 -2.59 -15.50 16.13
C LYS A 120 -3.17 -14.11 15.93
N PHE A 121 -2.41 -13.04 16.22
CA PHE A 121 -2.86 -11.67 16.00
C PHE A 121 -3.13 -11.40 14.52
N ILE A 122 -2.17 -11.73 13.65
CA ILE A 122 -2.33 -11.52 12.20
C ILE A 122 -3.47 -12.37 11.61
N ASP A 123 -3.62 -13.62 12.03
CA ASP A 123 -4.71 -14.48 11.58
C ASP A 123 -6.08 -13.94 12.04
N HIS A 124 -6.16 -13.38 13.25
CA HIS A 124 -7.37 -12.68 13.72
C HIS A 124 -7.68 -11.46 12.85
N TRP A 125 -6.67 -10.67 12.49
CA TRP A 125 -6.84 -9.49 11.64
C TRP A 125 -7.29 -9.87 10.23
N LYS A 126 -6.69 -10.92 9.65
CA LYS A 126 -7.07 -11.47 8.34
C LYS A 126 -8.53 -11.90 8.28
N LYS A 127 -9.01 -12.58 9.31
CA LYS A 127 -10.41 -13.06 9.38
C LYS A 127 -11.42 -11.92 9.32
N ARG A 128 -11.09 -10.75 9.88
CA ARG A 128 -12.00 -9.60 9.88
C ARG A 128 -12.12 -8.88 8.54
N GLN A 129 -11.06 -8.85 7.72
CA GLN A 129 -11.04 -8.03 6.50
C GLN A 129 -10.88 -8.79 5.18
N LYS A 130 -11.04 -10.11 5.17
CA LYS A 130 -10.86 -10.96 3.96
C LYS A 130 -9.57 -10.60 3.20
N ILE A 131 -8.49 -10.30 3.93
CA ILE A 131 -7.23 -9.83 3.32
C ILE A 131 -6.69 -10.91 2.39
N LYS A 132 -6.61 -10.61 1.09
CA LYS A 132 -6.25 -11.58 0.04
C LYS A 132 -4.73 -11.76 -0.13
N PHE A 133 -3.95 -10.81 0.37
CA PHE A 133 -2.51 -10.75 0.16
C PHE A 133 -1.76 -11.74 1.07
N LYS A 134 -0.64 -12.29 0.58
CA LYS A 134 0.17 -13.21 1.38
C LYS A 134 0.88 -12.44 2.49
N HIS A 135 0.91 -13.00 3.70
CA HIS A 135 1.62 -12.40 4.84
C HIS A 135 2.79 -13.28 5.21
N ILE A 136 3.90 -12.64 5.50
CA ILE A 136 5.19 -13.26 5.69
C ILE A 136 5.84 -12.60 6.90
N PHE A 137 6.22 -13.39 7.90
CA PHE A 137 6.96 -12.86 9.04
C PHE A 137 8.45 -12.80 8.72
N VAL A 138 9.07 -11.65 8.94
CA VAL A 138 10.48 -11.38 8.68
C VAL A 138 11.19 -10.87 9.93
N GLN A 139 12.52 -10.90 9.96
CA GLN A 139 13.29 -10.37 11.08
C GLN A 139 14.60 -9.78 10.56
N GLY A 140 15.03 -8.65 11.12
CA GLY A 140 16.32 -8.02 10.84
C GLY A 140 16.25 -6.95 9.76
N PHE A 141 15.07 -6.62 9.22
CA PHE A 141 14.94 -5.48 8.29
C PHE A 141 15.28 -4.15 8.96
N ASN A 142 15.06 -4.05 10.27
CA ASN A 142 15.46 -2.88 11.05
C ASN A 142 16.97 -2.62 11.08
N LYS A 143 17.79 -3.60 10.68
CA LYS A 143 19.25 -3.48 10.58
C LYS A 143 19.71 -3.09 9.18
N LEU A 144 18.83 -3.13 8.18
CA LEU A 144 19.18 -2.76 6.83
C LEU A 144 19.24 -1.22 6.71
N PRO A 145 20.23 -0.68 5.99
CA PRO A 145 20.31 0.75 5.76
C PRO A 145 19.06 1.21 5.01
N ASN A 146 18.56 2.38 5.37
CA ASN A 146 17.47 3.07 4.68
C ASN A 146 16.11 2.34 4.65
N VAL A 147 15.92 1.35 5.52
CA VAL A 147 14.62 0.70 5.74
C VAL A 147 13.90 1.35 6.92
N ASN A 148 12.79 2.02 6.63
CA ASN A 148 11.92 2.62 7.65
C ASN A 148 10.95 1.58 8.24
N LYS A 149 10.28 1.95 9.36
CA LYS A 149 9.26 1.14 10.04
C LYS A 149 8.24 0.54 9.07
N SER A 150 7.80 1.34 8.10
CA SER A 150 6.95 0.90 7.01
C SER A 150 7.63 1.29 5.70
N SER A 151 7.83 0.33 4.81
CA SER A 151 8.56 0.53 3.56
C SER A 151 7.96 -0.29 2.43
N LEU A 152 7.88 0.30 1.24
CA LEU A 152 7.57 -0.41 0.01
C LEU A 152 8.88 -0.92 -0.58
N LEU A 153 8.94 -2.20 -0.86
CA LEU A 153 10.06 -2.85 -1.52
C LEU A 153 9.56 -3.32 -2.88
N VAL A 154 10.09 -2.71 -3.94
CA VAL A 154 9.77 -3.07 -5.32
C VAL A 154 10.98 -3.79 -5.88
N ARG A 155 10.81 -5.06 -6.25
CA ARG A 155 11.87 -5.83 -6.92
C ARG A 155 11.82 -5.58 -8.41
N GLU A 156 12.94 -5.16 -8.96
CA GLU A 156 13.17 -5.06 -10.40
C GLU A 156 14.44 -5.85 -10.74
N LYS A 157 14.29 -7.01 -11.41
CA LYS A 157 15.40 -7.93 -11.71
C LYS A 157 16.16 -8.34 -10.42
N ASN A 158 17.42 -7.94 -10.30
CA ASN A 158 18.31 -8.23 -9.16
C ASN A 158 18.42 -7.07 -8.17
N ILE A 159 17.60 -6.04 -8.33
CA ILE A 159 17.66 -4.83 -7.51
C ILE A 159 16.35 -4.71 -6.72
N ILE A 160 16.47 -4.30 -5.45
CA ILE A 160 15.30 -3.97 -4.62
C ILE A 160 15.33 -2.48 -4.34
N HIS A 161 14.29 -1.80 -4.80
CA HIS A 161 14.04 -0.39 -4.53
C HIS A 161 13.24 -0.26 -3.24
N ILE A 162 13.79 0.49 -2.29
CA ILE A 162 13.10 0.81 -1.05
C ILE A 162 12.49 2.20 -1.17
N PHE A 163 11.21 2.29 -0.86
CA PHE A 163 10.54 3.55 -0.69
C PHE A 163 9.94 3.62 0.72
N PRO A 164 10.12 4.72 1.44
CA PRO A 164 9.45 4.89 2.71
C PRO A 164 7.93 4.88 2.49
N LEU A 165 7.21 4.06 3.26
CA LEU A 165 5.75 4.10 3.30
C LEU A 165 5.34 4.79 4.59
N PRO A 166 4.81 6.00 4.53
CA PRO A 166 4.51 6.70 5.76
C PRO A 166 3.11 6.32 6.28
N ILE A 167 3.01 5.09 6.77
CA ILE A 167 1.85 4.60 7.52
C ILE A 167 2.12 4.91 9.00
N PRO A 168 1.22 5.57 9.76
CA PRO A 168 -0.16 5.94 9.45
C PRO A 168 -0.40 7.44 9.19
N GLU A 169 0.65 8.23 9.03
CA GLU A 169 0.59 9.70 9.10
C GLU A 169 0.01 10.38 7.85
N TYR A 170 -0.32 9.62 6.80
CA TYR A 170 -0.68 10.17 5.47
C TYR A 170 -2.02 9.64 4.96
N GLU A 171 -2.68 10.46 4.13
CA GLU A 171 -3.90 10.06 3.43
C GLU A 171 -3.64 8.83 2.56
N TYR A 172 -4.43 7.76 2.77
CA TYR A 172 -4.29 6.49 2.09
C TYR A 172 -4.36 6.60 0.56
N SER A 173 -5.12 7.58 0.04
CA SER A 173 -5.17 7.93 -1.39
C SER A 173 -3.78 8.24 -1.97
N THR A 174 -2.93 8.93 -1.20
CA THR A 174 -1.56 9.28 -1.58
C THR A 174 -0.66 8.05 -1.60
N ILE A 175 -0.82 7.16 -0.61
CA ILE A 175 -0.06 5.90 -0.52
C ILE A 175 -0.45 4.96 -1.68
N LEU A 176 -1.74 4.83 -1.97
CA LEU A 176 -2.22 4.01 -3.09
C LEU A 176 -1.76 4.55 -4.44
N LYS A 177 -1.84 5.87 -4.66
CA LYS A 177 -1.31 6.50 -5.87
C LYS A 177 0.18 6.24 -6.02
N PHE A 178 0.95 6.38 -4.94
CA PHE A 178 2.37 6.07 -4.93
C PHE A 178 2.64 4.60 -5.32
N ILE A 179 1.90 3.66 -4.75
CA ILE A 179 1.99 2.23 -5.10
C ILE A 179 1.60 2.02 -6.57
N PHE A 180 0.51 2.62 -7.05
CA PHE A 180 0.06 2.55 -8.44
C PHE A 180 1.11 3.06 -9.42
N ASP A 181 1.68 4.24 -9.16
CA ASP A 181 2.69 4.85 -10.03
C ASP A 181 3.91 3.91 -10.15
N LYS A 182 4.34 3.30 -9.04
CA LYS A 182 5.48 2.36 -9.04
C LYS A 182 5.18 1.01 -9.66
N ILE A 183 3.95 0.52 -9.56
CA ILE A 183 3.53 -0.72 -10.23
C ILE A 183 3.41 -0.48 -11.74
N THR A 184 2.74 0.59 -12.15
CA THR A 184 2.38 0.85 -13.55
C THR A 184 3.59 1.18 -14.41
N ILE A 185 4.58 1.89 -13.84
CA ILE A 185 5.86 2.18 -14.54
C ILE A 185 6.66 0.91 -14.82
N ASN A 186 6.51 -0.15 -14.00
CA ASN A 186 7.33 -1.35 -14.13
C ASN A 186 6.65 -2.49 -14.89
N ILE A 187 5.32 -2.47 -15.05
CA ILE A 187 4.57 -3.52 -15.77
C ILE A 187 4.52 -3.28 -17.30
N ASN A 188 4.71 -2.03 -17.76
CA ASN A 188 4.84 -1.68 -19.17
C ASN A 188 6.31 -1.63 -19.62
#